data_AF-A0A8H7XNC9-F1
#
_entry.id   AF-A0A8H7XNC9-F1
#
_cell.length_a   1.000
_cell.length_b   1.000
_cell.length_c   1.000
_cell.angle_alpha   90.00
_cell.angle_beta   90.00
_cell.angle_gamma   90.00
#
_symmetry.space_group_name_H-M   'P 1'
#
loop_
_entity.id
_entity.type
_entity.pdbx_description
1 polymer ?
#
loop_
_entity_poly.entity_id
_entity_poly.type
_entity_poly.pdbx_seq_one_letter_code
_entity_poly.pdbx_strand_id
1 'polypeptide(L)'
;MPSFLSSPRARLLLGGALLVVLLSFWKLSESSGSSYLPILKSSKPNAAIFILLAPNRITQALVALQNVEDRFNRRLKYPIILFTAEDEAHFITEDIKAKASHITNGRASFATATKESWDIPAWMDEKRVNSSLETIGFSTGYRAMCRYYSGFFWKNPALVSYEWLWRLDTDIQFHCDVPYDPIEVLISKKALYGFVQVNYDVSWVQPSLASNVSQFLSNNRHLIPADANQHFVWKGDAGVAKAMAGTAGNDDWTGACMYNNFEISHRSVWESSLYTKFFDHLEKAGGFFYERWGDSPVHSYGLAMSLRKDQIVQFDDLGYGLSSSEHIVKFTFGRYQHQGWAYECPKLDRCACIEDDDTRDFNNNGDAWFKPTM
;
A
#
# COMPACT_ATOMS: atom_id res chain seq x y z
N MET A 1 24.64 -30.51 -60.54
CA MET A 1 23.86 -30.13 -61.75
C MET A 1 22.50 -29.62 -61.30
N PRO A 2 21.87 -28.65 -62.01
CA PRO A 2 22.50 -27.63 -62.86
C PRO A 2 21.99 -26.20 -62.55
N SER A 3 22.88 -25.19 -62.61
CA SER A 3 22.77 -23.99 -63.50
C SER A 3 21.78 -22.89 -63.06
N PHE A 4 21.90 -21.58 -63.32
CA PHE A 4 22.77 -20.65 -64.10
C PHE A 4 22.77 -19.28 -63.34
N LEU A 5 23.43 -18.14 -63.63
CA LEU A 5 24.45 -17.54 -64.54
C LEU A 5 24.89 -16.22 -63.80
N SER A 6 25.93 -15.41 -64.09
CA SER A 6 27.02 -15.33 -65.08
C SER A 6 28.22 -14.54 -64.48
N SER A 7 29.10 -13.95 -65.30
CA SER A 7 30.14 -12.94 -64.94
C SER A 7 30.57 -12.19 -66.23
N PRO A 8 31.60 -11.30 -66.31
CA PRO A 8 32.40 -10.55 -65.30
C PRO A 8 32.61 -9.05 -65.69
N ARG A 9 33.69 -8.40 -65.21
CA ARG A 9 34.28 -7.06 -65.58
C ARG A 9 33.68 -5.84 -64.85
N ALA A 10 34.37 -4.73 -64.58
CA ALA A 10 35.79 -4.29 -64.72
C ALA A 10 36.08 -3.18 -63.65
N ARG A 11 37.23 -3.10 -62.95
CA ARG A 11 38.65 -2.74 -63.31
C ARG A 11 38.94 -1.22 -63.09
N LEU A 12 40.15 -0.89 -62.61
CA LEU A 12 40.74 0.46 -62.32
C LEU A 12 40.26 1.17 -61.02
N LEU A 13 41.06 2.04 -60.34
CA LEU A 13 42.54 2.16 -60.14
C LEU A 13 42.84 3.16 -58.97
N LEU A 14 44.01 3.01 -58.34
CA LEU A 14 44.87 4.05 -57.69
C LEU A 14 44.39 4.88 -56.47
N GLY A 15 45.36 5.12 -55.56
CA GLY A 15 45.35 6.21 -54.56
C GLY A 15 44.74 5.84 -53.20
N GLY A 16 45.42 5.96 -52.07
CA GLY A 16 46.83 6.32 -51.82
C GLY A 16 47.22 5.93 -50.39
N ALA A 17 48.52 5.77 -50.10
CA ALA A 17 48.97 5.23 -48.81
C ALA A 17 49.11 6.30 -47.71
N LEU A 18 48.85 5.91 -46.46
CA LEU A 18 49.69 6.33 -45.35
C LEU A 18 49.78 5.22 -44.29
N LEU A 19 51.00 4.93 -43.84
CA LEU A 19 51.27 4.32 -42.53
C LEU A 19 50.97 5.37 -41.43
N VAL A 20 50.87 5.10 -40.12
CA VAL A 20 51.79 4.33 -39.28
C VAL A 20 51.06 3.71 -38.07
N VAL A 21 51.52 2.50 -37.71
CA VAL A 21 51.17 1.73 -36.50
C VAL A 21 51.54 2.48 -35.23
N LEU A 22 50.71 2.41 -34.17
CA LEU A 22 51.22 2.26 -32.80
C LEU A 22 50.18 1.62 -31.86
N LEU A 23 50.45 0.37 -31.47
CA LEU A 23 49.86 -0.25 -30.28
C LEU A 23 50.56 0.29 -29.02
N SER A 24 50.04 -0.10 -27.85
CA SER A 24 50.76 -0.08 -26.56
C SER A 24 50.87 1.26 -25.81
N PHE A 25 49.73 1.81 -25.37
CA PHE A 25 49.69 2.57 -24.10
C PHE A 25 48.48 2.19 -23.24
N TRP A 26 48.61 1.06 -22.54
CA TRP A 26 47.90 0.89 -21.26
C TRP A 26 48.56 1.83 -20.26
N LYS A 27 47.85 2.90 -19.85
CA LYS A 27 48.22 3.69 -18.69
C LYS A 27 46.96 4.16 -17.98
N LEU A 28 46.93 3.99 -16.66
CA LEU A 28 45.81 4.38 -15.82
C LEU A 28 45.56 5.89 -15.92
N SER A 29 44.28 6.26 -16.04
CA SER A 29 43.80 7.62 -15.95
C SER A 29 42.49 7.60 -15.16
N GLU A 30 42.57 7.86 -13.85
CA GLU A 30 41.38 8.23 -13.08
C GLU A 30 40.86 9.56 -13.62
N SER A 31 39.69 9.53 -14.27
CA SER A 31 38.97 10.74 -14.65
C SER A 31 37.51 10.57 -14.25
N SER A 32 37.04 11.45 -13.37
CA SER A 32 35.67 11.48 -12.83
C SER A 32 34.63 11.70 -13.93
N GLY A 33 34.17 10.63 -14.55
CA GLY A 33 33.07 10.63 -15.52
C GLY A 33 31.76 10.30 -14.83
N SER A 34 30.94 11.29 -14.50
CA SER A 34 29.57 11.05 -14.03
C SER A 34 28.78 10.36 -15.15
N SER A 35 28.52 9.07 -15.00
CA SER A 35 27.70 8.29 -15.91
C SER A 35 26.23 8.65 -15.70
N TYR A 36 25.84 9.84 -16.19
CA TYR A 36 24.46 10.20 -16.47
C TYR A 36 23.91 9.28 -17.56
N LEU A 37 23.60 8.03 -17.19
CA LEU A 37 22.64 7.23 -17.91
C LEU A 37 21.39 8.11 -18.07
N PRO A 38 20.87 8.29 -19.29
CA PRO A 38 19.68 9.11 -19.47
C PRO A 38 18.56 8.46 -18.69
N ILE A 39 18.10 9.14 -17.62
CA ILE A 39 16.89 8.75 -16.91
C ILE A 39 15.78 8.84 -17.95
N LEU A 40 15.39 7.68 -18.49
CA LEU A 40 14.13 7.53 -19.21
C LEU A 40 13.09 8.15 -18.30
N LYS A 41 12.47 9.25 -18.75
CA LYS A 41 11.40 9.92 -18.01
C LYS A 41 10.22 8.96 -17.94
N SER A 42 10.25 8.13 -16.89
CA SER A 42 9.07 7.56 -16.28
C SER A 42 8.03 8.66 -16.23
N SER A 43 6.98 8.52 -17.04
CA SER A 43 5.80 9.34 -16.89
C SER A 43 5.21 8.98 -15.54
N LYS A 44 5.31 9.90 -14.58
CA LYS A 44 4.89 9.73 -13.19
C LYS A 44 3.65 8.83 -13.11
N PRO A 45 3.67 7.73 -12.33
CA PRO A 45 2.60 6.74 -12.31
C PRO A 45 1.20 7.36 -12.11
N ASN A 46 0.18 6.81 -12.76
CA ASN A 46 -1.20 7.27 -12.59
C ASN A 46 -1.76 6.80 -11.24
N ALA A 47 -1.59 7.61 -10.19
CA ALA A 47 -1.95 7.23 -8.83
C ALA A 47 -2.68 8.32 -8.04
N ALA A 48 -3.40 7.87 -7.02
CA ALA A 48 -4.05 8.70 -6.01
C ALA A 48 -3.67 8.23 -4.61
N ILE A 49 -3.38 9.20 -3.72
CA ILE A 49 -3.38 8.95 -2.28
C ILE A 49 -4.82 9.08 -1.79
N PHE A 50 -5.26 8.22 -0.88
CA PHE A 50 -6.60 8.34 -0.28
C PHE A 50 -6.60 8.03 1.22
N ILE A 51 -7.42 8.80 1.94
CA ILE A 51 -7.54 8.77 3.41
C ILE A 51 -9.02 8.83 3.75
N LEU A 52 -9.49 7.95 4.63
CA LEU A 52 -10.85 8.00 5.17
C LEU A 52 -10.87 8.88 6.43
N LEU A 53 -11.66 9.94 6.41
CA LEU A 53 -11.89 10.85 7.53
C LEU A 53 -13.03 10.33 8.42
N ALA A 54 -12.92 10.64 9.71
CA ALA A 54 -13.99 10.46 10.69
C ALA A 54 -14.19 11.78 11.47
N PRO A 55 -15.40 12.10 11.96
CA PRO A 55 -15.70 13.41 12.58
C PRO A 55 -14.79 13.73 13.77
N ASN A 56 -14.48 12.70 14.57
CA ASN A 56 -13.64 12.79 15.77
C ASN A 56 -12.12 12.72 15.50
N ARG A 57 -11.68 12.62 14.23
CA ARG A 57 -10.26 12.50 13.83
C ARG A 57 -9.75 13.67 12.98
N ILE A 58 -10.57 14.65 12.63
CA ILE A 58 -10.21 15.75 11.70
C ILE A 58 -8.87 16.43 12.01
N THR A 59 -8.62 16.84 13.26
CA THR A 59 -7.35 17.48 13.63
C THR A 59 -6.15 16.56 13.39
N GLN A 60 -6.29 15.27 13.69
CA GLN A 60 -5.24 14.27 13.49
C GLN A 60 -5.00 14.03 11.99
N ALA A 61 -6.08 13.89 11.22
CA ALA A 61 -6.02 13.73 9.76
C ALA A 61 -5.35 14.92 9.06
N LEU A 62 -5.58 16.16 9.52
CA LEU A 62 -4.88 17.34 8.98
C LEU A 62 -3.39 17.36 9.34
N VAL A 63 -3.00 16.87 10.52
CA VAL A 63 -1.58 16.70 10.90
C VAL A 63 -0.92 15.60 10.06
N ALA A 64 -1.57 14.45 9.87
CA ALA A 64 -1.11 13.39 8.98
C ALA A 64 -0.96 13.88 7.52
N LEU A 65 -1.93 14.67 7.03
CA LEU A 65 -1.91 15.27 5.69
C LEU A 65 -0.74 16.25 5.50
N GLN A 66 -0.45 17.07 6.51
CA GLN A 66 0.72 17.97 6.51
C GLN A 66 2.03 17.17 6.52
N ASN A 67 2.12 16.15 7.36
CA ASN A 67 3.28 15.26 7.45
C ASN A 67 3.54 14.52 6.11
N VAL A 68 2.51 14.00 5.45
CA VAL A 68 2.58 13.39 4.12
C VAL A 68 3.13 14.35 3.07
N GLU A 69 2.66 15.60 3.08
CA GLU A 69 3.17 16.64 2.17
C GLU A 69 4.62 17.00 2.46
N ASP A 70 4.99 17.26 3.72
CA ASP A 70 6.37 17.59 4.12
C ASP A 70 7.36 16.47 3.75
N ARG A 71 7.00 15.21 4.02
CA ARG A 71 7.92 14.07 3.95
C ARG A 71 8.12 13.49 2.57
N PHE A 72 7.13 13.61 1.67
CA PHE A 72 7.29 13.18 0.28
C PHE A 72 6.36 13.85 -0.73
N ASN A 73 5.08 14.09 -0.39
CA ASN A 73 4.10 14.37 -1.43
C ASN A 73 4.21 15.80 -2.00
N ARG A 74 4.86 16.74 -1.30
CA ARG A 74 5.23 18.04 -1.89
C ARG A 74 6.24 17.89 -3.03
N ARG A 75 7.00 16.79 -3.10
CA ARG A 75 7.90 16.42 -4.20
C ARG A 75 7.20 15.58 -5.26
N LEU A 76 6.46 14.52 -4.87
CA LEU A 76 5.80 13.61 -5.83
C LEU A 76 4.53 14.21 -6.46
N LYS A 77 3.88 15.17 -5.81
CA LYS A 77 2.66 15.89 -6.26
C LYS A 77 1.46 15.00 -6.56
N TYR A 78 1.26 13.89 -5.87
CA TYR A 78 0.05 13.07 -6.03
C TYR A 78 -1.20 13.84 -5.57
N PRO A 79 -2.36 13.63 -6.23
CA PRO A 79 -3.65 14.08 -5.73
C PRO A 79 -4.01 13.29 -4.47
N ILE A 80 -4.82 13.90 -3.61
CA ILE A 80 -5.24 13.29 -2.34
C ILE A 80 -6.77 13.32 -2.30
N ILE A 81 -7.39 12.14 -2.19
CA ILE A 81 -8.84 12.00 -2.11
C ILE A 81 -9.20 11.70 -0.65
N LEU A 82 -9.93 12.63 -0.04
CA LEU A 82 -10.38 12.57 1.34
C LEU A 82 -11.81 12.02 1.37
N PHE A 83 -11.97 10.81 1.90
CA PHE A 83 -13.24 10.10 2.00
C PHE A 83 -13.96 10.37 3.31
N THR A 84 -15.27 10.19 3.33
CA THR A 84 -16.14 10.14 4.52
C THR A 84 -17.40 9.33 4.19
N ALA A 85 -18.16 8.90 5.18
CA ALA A 85 -19.51 8.39 4.94
C ALA A 85 -20.42 9.50 4.38
N GLU A 86 -21.38 9.15 3.52
CA GLU A 86 -22.29 10.10 2.86
C GLU A 86 -23.18 10.88 3.84
N ASP A 87 -23.60 10.24 4.93
CA ASP A 87 -24.38 10.86 6.00
C ASP A 87 -23.51 11.70 6.96
N GLU A 88 -22.29 11.25 7.26
CA GLU A 88 -21.33 12.02 8.06
C GLU A 88 -20.74 13.24 7.32
N ALA A 89 -20.85 13.32 5.98
CA ALA A 89 -20.23 14.35 5.15
C ALA A 89 -20.51 15.81 5.57
N HIS A 90 -21.56 16.04 6.37
CA HIS A 90 -21.86 17.33 7.00
C HIS A 90 -20.75 17.88 7.90
N PHE A 91 -19.82 17.06 8.41
CA PHE A 91 -18.67 17.58 9.18
C PHE A 91 -17.59 18.22 8.29
N ILE A 92 -17.61 18.03 6.97
CA ILE A 92 -16.63 18.61 6.03
C ILE A 92 -16.98 20.09 5.74
N THR A 93 -16.68 20.97 6.69
CA THR A 93 -16.88 22.42 6.58
C THR A 93 -15.94 23.07 5.56
N GLU A 94 -16.28 24.27 5.08
CA GLU A 94 -15.41 25.06 4.20
C GLU A 94 -14.05 25.40 4.83
N ASP A 95 -13.99 25.51 6.16
CA ASP A 95 -12.73 25.68 6.91
C ASP A 95 -11.82 24.43 6.79
N ILE A 96 -12.38 23.22 6.90
CA ILE A 96 -11.64 21.97 6.70
C ILE A 96 -11.19 21.83 5.24
N LYS A 97 -12.05 22.20 4.28
CA LYS A 97 -11.69 22.23 2.85
C LYS A 97 -10.56 23.23 2.57
N ALA A 98 -10.63 24.44 3.14
CA ALA A 98 -9.60 25.46 3.01
C ALA A 98 -8.26 25.01 3.63
N LYS A 99 -8.27 24.38 4.81
CA LYS A 99 -7.07 23.83 5.46
C LYS A 99 -6.44 22.71 4.63
N ALA A 100 -7.23 21.72 4.19
CA ALA A 100 -6.74 20.63 3.34
C ALA A 100 -6.20 21.15 2.00
N SER A 101 -6.86 22.14 1.39
CA SER A 101 -6.41 22.81 0.17
C SER A 101 -5.08 23.56 0.38
N HIS A 102 -4.94 24.31 1.48
CA HIS A 102 -3.70 25.02 1.83
C HIS A 102 -2.52 24.05 2.00
N ILE A 103 -2.68 23.03 2.84
CA ILE A 103 -1.66 22.00 3.11
C ILE A 103 -1.18 21.34 1.80
N THR A 104 -2.13 20.91 0.96
CA THR A 104 -1.84 20.16 -0.27
C THR A 104 -1.52 21.02 -1.49
N ASN A 105 -1.60 22.35 -1.37
CA ASN A 105 -1.53 23.27 -2.51
C ASN A 105 -2.60 22.94 -3.59
N GLY A 106 -3.86 22.82 -3.16
CA GLY A 106 -5.03 22.61 -4.03
C GLY A 106 -5.19 21.20 -4.61
N ARG A 107 -4.47 20.20 -4.10
CA ARG A 107 -4.52 18.79 -4.58
C ARG A 107 -5.44 17.88 -3.77
N ALA A 108 -5.97 18.34 -2.65
CA ALA A 108 -7.01 17.66 -1.89
C ALA A 108 -8.37 17.81 -2.58
N SER A 109 -9.05 16.69 -2.81
CA SER A 109 -10.46 16.62 -3.21
C SER A 109 -11.23 15.77 -2.21
N PHE A 110 -12.54 16.01 -2.06
CA PHE A 110 -13.40 15.27 -1.13
C PHE A 110 -14.37 14.36 -1.89
N ALA A 111 -14.64 13.19 -1.33
CA ALA A 111 -15.56 12.19 -1.88
C ALA A 111 -16.29 11.43 -0.77
N THR A 112 -17.40 10.77 -1.09
CA THR A 112 -18.20 10.01 -0.12
C THR A 112 -18.20 8.52 -0.43
N ALA A 113 -18.26 7.70 0.62
CA ALA A 113 -18.73 6.33 0.53
C ALA A 113 -20.27 6.35 0.49
N THR A 114 -20.87 5.83 -0.57
CA THR A 114 -22.34 5.80 -0.72
C THR A 114 -22.97 4.85 0.27
N LYS A 115 -24.23 5.08 0.64
CA LYS A 115 -25.00 4.20 1.55
C LYS A 115 -24.91 2.71 1.22
N GLU A 116 -25.00 2.32 -0.05
CA GLU A 116 -24.84 0.91 -0.48
C GLU A 116 -23.49 0.29 -0.06
N SER A 117 -22.42 1.09 -0.13
CA SER A 117 -21.05 0.70 0.20
C SER A 117 -20.71 0.78 1.70
N TRP A 118 -21.59 1.37 2.51
CA TRP A 118 -21.32 1.74 3.90
C TRP A 118 -22.33 1.17 4.91
N ASP A 119 -23.62 1.37 4.67
CA ASP A 119 -24.72 0.97 5.56
C ASP A 119 -24.81 -0.55 5.73
N ILE A 120 -25.44 -1.00 6.82
CA ILE A 120 -25.76 -2.42 7.05
C ILE A 120 -26.73 -2.89 5.95
N PRO A 121 -26.42 -3.96 5.18
CA PRO A 121 -27.31 -4.49 4.16
C PRO A 121 -28.68 -4.92 4.71
N ALA A 122 -29.76 -4.45 4.09
CA ALA A 122 -31.14 -4.64 4.56
C ALA A 122 -31.66 -6.10 4.59
N TRP A 123 -30.85 -7.07 4.15
CA TRP A 123 -31.15 -8.51 4.28
C TRP A 123 -30.69 -9.10 5.63
N MET A 124 -29.91 -8.35 6.42
CA MET A 124 -29.34 -8.85 7.66
C MET A 124 -30.33 -8.85 8.84
N ASP A 125 -30.34 -9.94 9.61
CA ASP A 125 -30.94 -9.99 10.95
C ASP A 125 -30.33 -8.92 11.89
N GLU A 126 -31.10 -7.85 12.09
CA GLU A 126 -30.78 -6.73 12.98
C GLU A 126 -30.49 -7.17 14.42
N LYS A 127 -31.20 -8.17 14.95
CA LYS A 127 -31.00 -8.65 16.33
C LYS A 127 -29.67 -9.35 16.46
N ARG A 128 -29.27 -10.13 15.45
CA ARG A 128 -27.95 -10.77 15.39
C ARG A 128 -26.82 -9.74 15.24
N VAL A 129 -27.03 -8.66 14.48
CA VAL A 129 -26.05 -7.55 14.41
C VAL A 129 -25.96 -6.85 15.77
N ASN A 130 -27.07 -6.44 16.38
CA ASN A 130 -27.08 -5.73 17.67
C ASN A 130 -26.42 -6.57 18.78
N SER A 131 -26.73 -7.87 18.87
CA SER A 131 -26.05 -8.78 19.81
C SER A 131 -24.55 -8.92 19.54
N SER A 132 -24.11 -8.85 18.28
CA SER A 132 -22.68 -8.84 17.90
C SER A 132 -21.99 -7.51 18.24
N LEU A 133 -22.71 -6.38 18.18
CA LEU A 133 -22.22 -5.08 18.65
C LEU A 133 -21.96 -5.12 20.16
N GLU A 134 -22.93 -5.62 20.94
CA GLU A 134 -22.85 -5.77 22.40
C GLU A 134 -21.73 -6.74 22.84
N THR A 135 -21.58 -7.89 22.17
CA THR A 135 -20.67 -8.96 22.62
C THR A 135 -19.23 -8.83 22.12
N ILE A 136 -19.00 -8.29 20.92
CA ILE A 136 -17.65 -8.13 20.34
C ILE A 136 -17.08 -6.72 20.59
N GLY A 137 -17.94 -5.71 20.83
CA GLY A 137 -17.51 -4.40 21.32
C GLY A 137 -16.96 -3.40 20.28
N PHE A 138 -17.11 -3.68 18.98
CA PHE A 138 -16.72 -2.76 17.89
C PHE A 138 -17.95 -2.12 17.22
N SER A 139 -17.90 -0.80 17.00
CA SER A 139 -19.00 0.01 16.49
C SER A 139 -19.38 -0.28 15.04
N THR A 140 -20.62 0.08 14.67
CA THR A 140 -21.13 -0.05 13.29
C THR A 140 -20.27 0.69 12.28
N GLY A 141 -19.81 1.92 12.58
CA GLY A 141 -18.92 2.69 11.71
C GLY A 141 -17.55 2.02 11.48
N TYR A 142 -16.99 1.35 12.49
CA TYR A 142 -15.77 0.56 12.31
C TYR A 142 -16.01 -0.65 11.39
N ARG A 143 -17.14 -1.34 11.57
CA ARG A 143 -17.53 -2.49 10.72
C ARG A 143 -17.83 -2.08 9.27
N ALA A 144 -18.50 -0.95 9.09
CA ALA A 144 -18.73 -0.31 7.80
C ALA A 144 -17.41 0.06 7.11
N MET A 145 -16.46 0.65 7.85
CA MET A 145 -15.10 0.94 7.36
C MET A 145 -14.38 -0.32 6.86
N CYS A 146 -14.38 -1.40 7.65
CA CYS A 146 -13.77 -2.68 7.22
C CYS A 146 -14.47 -3.28 5.99
N ARG A 147 -15.81 -3.19 5.88
CA ARG A 147 -16.55 -3.60 4.68
C ARG A 147 -16.20 -2.74 3.46
N TYR A 148 -16.14 -1.42 3.63
CA TYR A 148 -15.85 -0.45 2.56
C TYR A 148 -14.46 -0.67 1.97
N TYR A 149 -13.43 -0.83 2.82
CA TYR A 149 -12.09 -1.17 2.35
C TYR A 149 -12.04 -2.59 1.76
N SER A 150 -12.67 -3.58 2.38
CA SER A 150 -12.68 -4.94 1.81
C SER A 150 -13.33 -5.04 0.42
N GLY A 151 -14.33 -4.21 0.15
CA GLY A 151 -15.31 -4.46 -0.93
C GLY A 151 -15.59 -3.34 -1.93
N PHE A 152 -15.27 -2.08 -1.64
CA PHE A 152 -15.89 -0.95 -2.34
C PHE A 152 -14.96 0.20 -2.74
N PHE A 153 -13.88 0.51 -2.00
CA PHE A 153 -13.11 1.74 -2.24
C PHE A 153 -12.62 1.92 -3.70
N TRP A 154 -12.11 0.86 -4.34
CA TRP A 154 -11.60 0.91 -5.71
C TRP A 154 -12.69 1.11 -6.77
N LYS A 155 -13.96 0.87 -6.41
CA LYS A 155 -15.13 1.09 -7.27
C LYS A 155 -15.64 2.54 -7.19
N ASN A 156 -15.14 3.34 -6.25
CA ASN A 156 -15.61 4.70 -6.02
C ASN A 156 -15.27 5.62 -7.22
N PRO A 157 -16.20 6.44 -7.73
CA PRO A 157 -15.96 7.34 -8.87
C PRO A 157 -14.74 8.27 -8.73
N ALA A 158 -14.31 8.60 -7.49
CA ALA A 158 -13.12 9.40 -7.25
C ALA A 158 -11.79 8.62 -7.39
N LEU A 159 -11.82 7.28 -7.51
CA LEU A 159 -10.62 6.42 -7.64
C LEU A 159 -10.55 5.63 -8.97
N VAL A 160 -11.65 5.39 -9.68
CA VAL A 160 -11.68 4.59 -10.93
C VAL A 160 -10.87 5.18 -12.10
N SER A 161 -10.39 6.42 -12.00
CA SER A 161 -9.50 7.05 -12.99
C SER A 161 -8.01 6.73 -12.78
N TYR A 162 -7.63 6.23 -11.60
CA TYR A 162 -6.24 5.94 -11.24
C TYR A 162 -5.91 4.45 -11.40
N GLU A 163 -4.66 4.13 -11.69
CA GLU A 163 -4.16 2.74 -11.78
C GLU A 163 -3.65 2.25 -10.43
N TRP A 164 -3.03 3.16 -9.67
CA TRP A 164 -2.42 2.90 -8.36
C TRP A 164 -3.16 3.64 -7.25
N LEU A 165 -3.50 2.90 -6.19
CA LEU A 165 -4.24 3.40 -5.04
C LEU A 165 -3.32 3.34 -3.82
N TRP A 166 -3.01 4.48 -3.21
CA TRP A 166 -2.17 4.58 -2.01
C TRP A 166 -3.03 4.96 -0.81
N ARG A 167 -3.43 3.96 -0.02
CA ARG A 167 -4.16 4.16 1.23
C ARG A 167 -3.21 4.65 2.32
N LEU A 168 -3.65 5.68 3.03
CA LEU A 168 -3.03 6.19 4.23
C LEU A 168 -4.12 6.44 5.30
N ASP A 169 -3.80 6.22 6.57
CA ASP A 169 -4.72 6.44 7.70
C ASP A 169 -4.58 7.86 8.30
N THR A 170 -5.49 8.23 9.19
CA THR A 170 -5.56 9.55 9.85
C THR A 170 -4.60 9.72 11.02
N ASP A 171 -4.04 8.62 11.53
CA ASP A 171 -3.21 8.50 12.74
C ASP A 171 -1.79 7.97 12.43
N ILE A 172 -1.29 8.29 11.23
CA ILE A 172 0.06 7.98 10.75
C ILE A 172 1.07 9.11 11.01
N GLN A 173 2.35 8.76 11.07
CA GLN A 173 3.46 9.72 11.05
C GLN A 173 4.66 9.16 10.29
N PHE A 174 5.14 9.90 9.29
CA PHE A 174 6.45 9.71 8.68
C PHE A 174 7.50 10.57 9.41
N HIS A 175 8.44 9.92 10.09
CA HIS A 175 9.47 10.55 10.92
C HIS A 175 10.69 11.03 10.13
N CYS A 176 10.94 10.46 8.94
CA CYS A 176 11.99 10.91 8.04
C CYS A 176 11.48 11.02 6.61
N ASP A 177 12.10 11.88 5.82
CA ASP A 177 11.73 12.08 4.41
C ASP A 177 11.82 10.76 3.63
N VAL A 178 10.87 10.51 2.72
CA VAL A 178 10.94 9.39 1.77
C VAL A 178 11.60 9.92 0.49
N PRO A 179 12.82 9.47 0.13
CA PRO A 179 13.61 10.11 -0.93
C PRO A 179 13.28 9.63 -2.35
N TYR A 180 12.60 8.49 -2.50
CA TYR A 180 12.21 7.86 -3.76
C TYR A 180 10.70 7.97 -4.01
N ASP A 181 10.18 7.32 -5.05
CA ASP A 181 8.73 7.12 -5.26
C ASP A 181 8.40 5.63 -5.01
N PRO A 182 7.62 5.29 -3.97
CA PRO A 182 7.30 3.89 -3.68
C PRO A 182 6.52 3.16 -4.78
N ILE A 183 5.75 3.88 -5.62
CA ILE A 183 5.00 3.27 -6.72
C ILE A 183 5.95 2.88 -7.87
N GLU A 184 6.96 3.70 -8.15
CA GLU A 184 8.02 3.34 -9.11
C GLU A 184 8.82 2.11 -8.66
N VAL A 185 9.00 1.91 -7.34
CA VAL A 185 9.61 0.69 -6.80
C VAL A 185 8.74 -0.54 -7.09
N LEU A 186 7.42 -0.48 -6.92
CA LEU A 186 6.53 -1.59 -7.27
C LEU A 186 6.56 -1.90 -8.77
N ILE A 187 6.47 -0.87 -9.61
CA ILE A 187 6.53 -0.98 -11.08
C ILE A 187 7.86 -1.64 -11.52
N SER A 188 9.00 -1.17 -10.99
CA SER A 188 10.32 -1.71 -11.34
C SER A 188 10.48 -3.19 -10.93
N LYS A 189 9.87 -3.60 -9.82
CA LYS A 189 9.83 -4.99 -9.35
C LYS A 189 8.74 -5.86 -10.02
N LYS A 190 7.86 -5.27 -10.84
CA LYS A 190 6.64 -5.91 -11.39
C LYS A 190 5.67 -6.40 -10.30
N ALA A 191 5.74 -5.77 -9.13
CA ALA A 191 4.82 -6.00 -8.03
C ALA A 191 3.50 -5.27 -8.26
N LEU A 192 2.42 -5.75 -7.62
CA LEU A 192 1.08 -5.16 -7.66
C LEU A 192 0.59 -4.70 -6.29
N TYR A 193 1.32 -5.05 -5.22
CA TYR A 193 0.98 -4.71 -3.84
C TYR A 193 2.24 -4.34 -3.05
N GLY A 194 2.14 -3.28 -2.24
CA GLY A 194 3.18 -2.77 -1.37
C GLY A 194 2.63 -2.45 0.01
N PHE A 195 3.27 -2.95 1.06
CA PHE A 195 2.89 -2.72 2.46
C PHE A 195 4.12 -2.48 3.34
N VAL A 196 3.89 -2.09 4.59
CA VAL A 196 4.96 -1.64 5.51
C VAL A 196 5.18 -2.61 6.68
N GLN A 197 4.12 -3.12 7.28
CA GLN A 197 4.17 -3.95 8.49
C GLN A 197 3.30 -5.21 8.36
N VAL A 198 3.75 -6.33 8.94
CA VAL A 198 2.89 -7.49 9.23
C VAL A 198 2.39 -7.37 10.66
N ASN A 199 1.08 -7.49 10.84
CA ASN A 199 0.43 -7.60 12.15
C ASN A 199 -0.24 -8.97 12.31
N TYR A 200 -0.66 -9.29 13.52
CA TYR A 200 -1.43 -10.49 13.82
C TYR A 200 -2.79 -10.09 14.40
N ASP A 201 -3.87 -10.37 13.67
CA ASP A 201 -5.23 -10.13 14.17
C ASP A 201 -5.76 -11.36 14.94
N VAL A 202 -6.67 -11.10 15.87
CA VAL A 202 -7.18 -12.12 16.80
C VAL A 202 -8.34 -12.91 16.17
N SER A 203 -8.53 -14.15 16.59
CA SER A 203 -9.60 -15.02 16.05
C SER A 203 -10.97 -14.84 16.74
N TRP A 204 -11.01 -14.41 18.00
CA TRP A 204 -12.26 -14.33 18.78
C TRP A 204 -13.27 -13.30 18.24
N VAL A 205 -12.79 -12.29 17.52
CA VAL A 205 -13.58 -11.25 16.85
C VAL A 205 -14.14 -11.70 15.49
N GLN A 206 -13.56 -12.74 14.89
CA GLN A 206 -13.87 -13.23 13.54
C GLN A 206 -13.85 -14.76 13.45
N PRO A 207 -14.56 -15.47 14.36
CA PRO A 207 -14.43 -16.91 14.54
C PRO A 207 -14.77 -17.75 13.30
N SER A 208 -15.53 -17.23 12.33
CA SER A 208 -15.82 -17.96 11.09
C SER A 208 -15.07 -17.47 9.85
N LEU A 209 -14.18 -16.47 9.94
CA LEU A 209 -13.49 -15.95 8.76
C LEU A 209 -12.65 -17.04 8.06
N ALA A 210 -11.73 -17.70 8.78
CA ALA A 210 -10.84 -18.70 8.19
C ALA A 210 -11.61 -19.86 7.51
N SER A 211 -12.69 -20.34 8.13
CA SER A 211 -13.50 -21.42 7.55
C SER A 211 -14.31 -20.95 6.33
N ASN A 212 -14.80 -19.70 6.30
CA ASN A 212 -15.41 -19.12 5.10
C ASN A 212 -14.41 -18.98 3.94
N VAL A 213 -13.18 -18.53 4.21
CA VAL A 213 -12.11 -18.47 3.19
C VAL A 213 -11.75 -19.87 2.69
N SER A 214 -11.63 -20.85 3.58
CA SER A 214 -11.34 -22.24 3.20
C SER A 214 -12.43 -22.83 2.29
N GLN A 215 -13.72 -22.59 2.61
CA GLN A 215 -14.82 -23.00 1.75
C GLN A 215 -14.78 -22.31 0.37
N PHE A 216 -14.45 -21.01 0.33
CA PHE A 216 -14.27 -20.29 -0.93
C PHE A 216 -13.14 -20.91 -1.77
N LEU A 217 -11.97 -21.16 -1.18
CA LEU A 217 -10.81 -21.76 -1.85
C LEU A 217 -11.15 -23.15 -2.42
N SER A 218 -11.86 -23.99 -1.66
CA SER A 218 -12.27 -25.33 -2.10
C SER A 218 -13.22 -25.29 -3.29
N ASN A 219 -14.24 -24.41 -3.24
CA ASN A 219 -15.23 -24.26 -4.31
C ASN A 219 -14.66 -23.56 -5.56
N ASN A 220 -13.61 -22.73 -5.41
CA ASN A 220 -13.06 -21.89 -6.47
C ASN A 220 -11.61 -22.25 -6.85
N ARG A 221 -11.11 -23.46 -6.52
CA ARG A 221 -9.74 -23.93 -6.85
C ARG A 221 -9.27 -23.60 -8.27
N HIS A 222 -10.18 -23.65 -9.24
CA HIS A 222 -9.92 -23.38 -10.66
C HIS A 222 -9.60 -21.91 -10.99
N LEU A 223 -9.77 -20.98 -10.04
CA LEU A 223 -9.41 -19.56 -10.16
C LEU A 223 -8.07 -19.23 -9.49
N ILE A 224 -7.54 -20.12 -8.64
CA ILE A 224 -6.37 -19.86 -7.79
C ILE A 224 -5.08 -20.16 -8.59
N PRO A 225 -4.14 -19.21 -8.73
CA PRO A 225 -2.82 -19.48 -9.30
C PRO A 225 -2.09 -20.58 -8.53
N ALA A 226 -1.42 -21.50 -9.24
CA ALA A 226 -0.70 -22.62 -8.63
C ALA A 226 0.50 -22.19 -7.75
N ASP A 227 0.96 -20.95 -7.93
CA ASP A 227 2.08 -20.28 -7.26
C ASP A 227 1.62 -19.10 -6.36
N ALA A 228 0.33 -19.05 -6.02
CA ALA A 228 -0.22 -18.07 -5.08
C ALA A 228 0.40 -18.22 -3.67
N ASN A 229 0.60 -17.09 -2.98
CA ASN A 229 1.31 -16.98 -1.70
C ASN A 229 0.52 -17.48 -0.46
N GLN A 230 -0.11 -18.65 -0.57
CA GLN A 230 -1.01 -19.24 0.43
C GLN A 230 -0.36 -19.41 1.82
N HIS A 231 0.95 -19.72 1.89
CA HIS A 231 1.71 -19.87 3.13
C HIS A 231 1.86 -18.59 3.96
N PHE A 232 1.48 -17.42 3.45
CA PHE A 232 1.40 -16.19 4.28
C PHE A 232 0.26 -16.29 5.30
N VAL A 233 -0.90 -16.81 4.87
CA VAL A 233 -2.11 -16.94 5.70
C VAL A 233 -2.28 -18.34 6.30
N TRP A 234 -1.77 -19.41 5.67
CA TRP A 234 -1.97 -20.78 6.18
C TRP A 234 -0.69 -21.37 6.80
N LYS A 235 -0.84 -22.02 7.96
CA LYS A 235 0.26 -22.63 8.74
C LYS A 235 0.85 -23.86 8.05
N GLY A 236 1.79 -23.62 7.15
CA GLY A 236 2.55 -24.65 6.44
C GLY A 236 1.70 -25.53 5.52
N ASP A 237 2.31 -26.57 4.96
CA ASP A 237 1.68 -27.39 3.93
C ASP A 237 0.40 -28.10 4.40
N ALA A 238 0.34 -28.47 5.69
CA ALA A 238 -0.87 -29.06 6.29
C ALA A 238 -2.03 -28.04 6.38
N GLY A 239 -1.74 -26.80 6.78
CA GLY A 239 -2.72 -25.71 6.78
C GLY A 239 -3.21 -25.38 5.37
N VAL A 240 -2.29 -25.25 4.40
CA VAL A 240 -2.61 -25.01 2.98
C VAL A 240 -3.45 -26.15 2.40
N ALA A 241 -3.12 -27.41 2.69
CA ALA A 241 -3.87 -28.57 2.22
C ALA A 241 -5.32 -28.60 2.75
N LYS A 242 -5.51 -28.36 4.06
CA LYS A 242 -6.85 -28.21 4.66
C LYS A 242 -7.61 -27.03 4.09
N ALA A 243 -6.94 -25.89 3.89
CA ALA A 243 -7.53 -24.65 3.41
C ALA A 243 -8.11 -24.85 2.01
N MET A 244 -7.32 -25.40 1.09
CA MET A 244 -7.77 -25.77 -0.24
C MET A 244 -8.84 -26.88 -0.21
N ALA A 245 -8.87 -27.75 0.81
CA ALA A 245 -9.88 -28.79 0.97
C ALA A 245 -11.22 -28.31 1.55
N GLY A 246 -11.33 -27.06 2.02
CA GLY A 246 -12.56 -26.56 2.66
C GLY A 246 -12.71 -26.95 4.14
N THR A 247 -11.60 -27.31 4.79
CA THR A 247 -11.57 -27.90 6.14
C THR A 247 -10.65 -27.18 7.13
N ALA A 248 -10.06 -26.04 6.74
CA ALA A 248 -9.24 -25.23 7.65
C ALA A 248 -10.11 -24.36 8.58
N GLY A 249 -9.63 -24.18 9.82
CA GLY A 249 -10.19 -23.23 10.78
C GLY A 249 -9.15 -22.20 11.25
N ASN A 250 -9.48 -21.46 12.30
CA ASN A 250 -8.58 -20.44 12.87
C ASN A 250 -7.27 -21.05 13.41
N ASP A 251 -7.31 -22.32 13.83
CA ASP A 251 -6.12 -23.07 14.27
C ASP A 251 -5.11 -23.29 13.13
N ASP A 252 -5.57 -23.27 11.87
CA ASP A 252 -4.75 -23.41 10.65
C ASP A 252 -4.36 -22.06 10.03
N TRP A 253 -5.05 -20.97 10.37
CA TRP A 253 -4.67 -19.60 9.99
C TRP A 253 -3.45 -19.13 10.79
N THR A 254 -2.50 -18.46 10.15
CA THR A 254 -1.31 -17.86 10.80
C THR A 254 -1.65 -16.71 11.74
N GLY A 255 -2.84 -16.11 11.61
CA GLY A 255 -3.19 -14.82 12.22
C GLY A 255 -2.59 -13.62 11.48
N ALA A 256 -1.65 -13.84 10.54
CA ALA A 256 -0.84 -12.79 9.93
C ALA A 256 -1.62 -12.00 8.87
N CYS A 257 -1.44 -10.69 8.91
CA CYS A 257 -2.07 -9.72 8.02
C CYS A 257 -1.06 -8.68 7.52
N MET A 258 -1.10 -8.32 6.23
CA MET A 258 -0.47 -7.08 5.76
C MET A 258 -1.25 -5.91 6.37
N TYR A 259 -0.60 -5.10 7.21
CA TYR A 259 -1.25 -3.97 7.86
C TYR A 259 -1.41 -2.84 6.84
N ASN A 260 -2.68 -2.53 6.51
CA ASN A 260 -3.09 -1.79 5.32
C ASN A 260 -3.48 -0.32 5.61
N ASN A 261 -3.20 0.16 6.83
CA ASN A 261 -3.12 1.59 7.17
C ASN A 261 -2.03 2.34 6.37
N PHE A 262 -1.02 1.60 5.88
CA PHE A 262 -0.26 1.92 4.68
C PHE A 262 -0.47 0.78 3.68
N GLU A 263 -1.07 1.10 2.54
CA GLU A 263 -1.17 0.17 1.42
C GLU A 263 -0.93 0.92 0.11
N ILE A 264 -0.13 0.33 -0.79
CA ILE A 264 -0.04 0.75 -2.19
C ILE A 264 -0.46 -0.44 -3.05
N SER A 265 -1.59 -0.33 -3.74
CA SER A 265 -2.16 -1.42 -4.52
C SER A 265 -2.50 -1.00 -5.94
N HIS A 266 -2.17 -1.83 -6.92
CA HIS A 266 -2.62 -1.66 -8.29
C HIS A 266 -4.09 -2.10 -8.40
N ARG A 267 -4.97 -1.23 -8.92
CA ARG A 267 -6.44 -1.42 -8.88
C ARG A 267 -6.90 -2.74 -9.51
N SER A 268 -6.18 -3.27 -10.50
CA SER A 268 -6.52 -4.54 -11.15
C SER A 268 -6.50 -5.76 -10.21
N VAL A 269 -5.86 -5.68 -9.04
CA VAL A 269 -5.93 -6.73 -8.00
C VAL A 269 -7.37 -6.88 -7.51
N TRP A 270 -8.00 -5.77 -7.17
CA TRP A 270 -9.34 -5.69 -6.60
C TRP A 270 -10.45 -5.86 -7.65
N GLU A 271 -10.17 -5.47 -8.89
CA GLU A 271 -11.05 -5.70 -10.05
C GLU A 271 -10.98 -7.14 -10.60
N SER A 272 -10.04 -7.97 -10.14
CA SER A 272 -9.89 -9.33 -10.63
C SER A 272 -11.14 -10.17 -10.37
N SER A 273 -11.47 -11.09 -11.30
CA SER A 273 -12.61 -12.01 -11.11
C SER A 273 -12.45 -12.91 -9.88
N LEU A 274 -11.22 -13.11 -9.39
CA LEU A 274 -10.96 -13.84 -8.16
C LEU A 274 -11.30 -12.99 -6.93
N TYR A 275 -10.72 -11.80 -6.78
CA TYR A 275 -10.97 -10.95 -5.60
C TYR A 275 -12.43 -10.49 -5.50
N THR A 276 -13.06 -10.15 -6.63
CA THR A 276 -14.50 -9.79 -6.66
C THR A 276 -15.38 -10.95 -6.19
N LYS A 277 -15.21 -12.17 -6.72
CA LYS A 277 -15.96 -13.36 -6.25
C LYS A 277 -15.66 -13.70 -4.80
N PHE A 278 -14.44 -13.47 -4.33
CA PHE A 278 -14.04 -13.69 -2.95
C PHE A 278 -14.76 -12.73 -2.01
N PHE A 279 -14.76 -11.42 -2.32
CA PHE A 279 -15.53 -10.43 -1.57
C PHE A 279 -17.03 -10.75 -1.61
N ASP A 280 -17.60 -11.06 -2.78
CA ASP A 280 -19.01 -11.41 -2.96
C ASP A 280 -19.44 -12.67 -2.17
N HIS A 281 -18.50 -13.54 -1.80
CA HIS A 281 -18.75 -14.69 -0.92
C HIS A 281 -18.74 -14.26 0.55
N LEU A 282 -17.76 -13.44 0.97
CA LEU A 282 -17.67 -12.93 2.34
C LEU A 282 -18.83 -11.97 2.70
N GLU A 283 -19.22 -11.09 1.79
CA GLU A 283 -20.38 -10.19 1.95
C GLU A 283 -21.64 -10.99 2.28
N LYS A 284 -21.91 -12.08 1.54
CA LYS A 284 -23.08 -12.95 1.75
C LYS A 284 -23.02 -13.76 3.05
N ALA A 285 -21.82 -14.06 3.55
CA ALA A 285 -21.63 -14.68 4.86
C ALA A 285 -21.89 -13.68 6.01
N GLY A 286 -21.76 -12.37 5.74
CA GLY A 286 -22.18 -11.30 6.64
C GLY A 286 -21.30 -11.03 7.86
N GLY A 287 -20.11 -11.65 7.93
CA GLY A 287 -19.20 -11.53 9.06
C GLY A 287 -18.57 -10.14 9.26
N PHE A 288 -18.78 -9.19 8.34
CA PHE A 288 -18.49 -7.78 8.61
C PHE A 288 -19.36 -7.19 9.73
N PHE A 289 -20.61 -7.65 9.89
CA PHE A 289 -21.55 -7.12 10.89
C PHE A 289 -22.02 -8.18 11.91
N TYR A 290 -22.09 -9.46 11.53
CA TYR A 290 -22.34 -10.56 12.48
C TYR A 290 -21.11 -10.93 13.30
N GLU A 291 -19.93 -10.63 12.78
CA GLU A 291 -18.63 -10.72 13.44
C GLU A 291 -17.92 -9.35 13.24
N ARG A 292 -16.62 -9.27 13.49
CA ARG A 292 -15.77 -8.12 13.17
C ARG A 292 -14.67 -8.56 12.22
N TRP A 293 -15.04 -8.90 10.99
CA TRP A 293 -14.07 -9.20 9.94
C TRP A 293 -13.32 -7.93 9.54
N GLY A 294 -12.01 -7.90 9.78
CA GLY A 294 -11.16 -6.77 9.44
C GLY A 294 -10.82 -6.73 7.95
N ASP A 295 -10.66 -5.55 7.38
CA ASP A 295 -10.17 -5.37 6.02
C ASP A 295 -8.71 -5.84 5.86
N SER A 296 -7.85 -5.67 6.86
CA SER A 296 -6.47 -6.17 6.82
C SER A 296 -6.38 -7.70 6.67
N PRO A 297 -7.05 -8.56 7.47
CA PRO A 297 -7.09 -10.00 7.21
C PRO A 297 -7.80 -10.36 5.89
N VAL A 298 -8.89 -9.68 5.51
CA VAL A 298 -9.59 -9.95 4.23
C VAL A 298 -8.70 -9.64 3.02
N HIS A 299 -8.03 -8.48 2.99
CA HIS A 299 -7.01 -8.14 2.00
C HIS A 299 -5.93 -9.21 1.98
N SER A 300 -5.41 -9.61 3.15
CA SER A 300 -4.33 -10.58 3.26
C SER A 300 -4.68 -11.95 2.68
N TYR A 301 -5.88 -12.46 2.96
CA TYR A 301 -6.39 -13.68 2.33
C TYR A 301 -6.57 -13.52 0.81
N GLY A 302 -7.17 -12.41 0.37
CA GLY A 302 -7.41 -12.15 -1.05
C GLY A 302 -6.11 -12.00 -1.86
N LEU A 303 -5.10 -11.35 -1.28
CA LEU A 303 -3.76 -11.19 -1.86
C LEU A 303 -3.01 -12.53 -1.87
N ALA A 304 -3.01 -13.25 -0.75
CA ALA A 304 -2.35 -14.56 -0.64
C ALA A 304 -2.92 -15.61 -1.60
N MET A 305 -4.19 -15.49 -1.99
CA MET A 305 -4.80 -16.36 -3.00
C MET A 305 -4.71 -15.84 -4.44
N SER A 306 -4.47 -14.55 -4.67
CA SER A 306 -4.48 -13.94 -6.02
C SER A 306 -3.09 -13.61 -6.57
N LEU A 307 -2.08 -13.44 -5.71
CA LEU A 307 -0.74 -12.98 -6.09
C LEU A 307 0.34 -13.99 -5.69
N ARG A 308 1.38 -14.08 -6.52
CA ARG A 308 2.63 -14.73 -6.15
C ARG A 308 3.43 -13.88 -5.17
N LYS A 309 4.36 -14.50 -4.44
CA LYS A 309 5.23 -13.82 -3.47
C LYS A 309 6.10 -12.71 -4.09
N ASP A 310 6.55 -12.84 -5.34
CA ASP A 310 7.32 -11.81 -6.05
C ASP A 310 6.49 -10.59 -6.47
N GLN A 311 5.16 -10.71 -6.47
CA GLN A 311 4.24 -9.61 -6.81
C GLN A 311 3.87 -8.73 -5.61
N ILE A 312 4.43 -9.02 -4.43
CA ILE A 312 4.18 -8.34 -3.16
C ILE A 312 5.51 -7.81 -2.62
N VAL A 313 5.53 -6.56 -2.17
CA VAL A 313 6.72 -5.91 -1.59
C VAL A 313 6.43 -5.44 -0.17
N GLN A 314 7.30 -5.80 0.77
CA GLN A 314 7.40 -5.11 2.05
C GLN A 314 8.42 -3.97 1.90
N PHE A 315 8.08 -2.78 2.40
CA PHE A 315 8.97 -1.62 2.43
C PHE A 315 9.73 -1.57 3.77
N ASP A 316 10.75 -2.41 3.90
CA ASP A 316 11.52 -2.57 5.15
C ASP A 316 12.27 -1.29 5.60
N ASP A 317 12.47 -0.30 4.73
CA ASP A 317 13.04 1.00 5.10
C ASP A 317 11.96 2.04 5.48
N LEU A 318 10.69 1.75 5.22
CA LEU A 318 9.55 2.49 5.74
C LEU A 318 8.99 1.85 7.02
N GLY A 319 9.09 0.54 7.20
CA GLY A 319 8.47 -0.17 8.32
C GLY A 319 9.38 -0.51 9.49
N TYR A 320 8.78 -0.68 10.67
CA TYR A 320 9.43 -1.40 11.76
C TYR A 320 9.55 -2.89 11.38
N GLY A 321 10.78 -3.38 11.24
CA GLY A 321 11.07 -4.71 10.71
C GLY A 321 12.18 -5.44 11.47
N LEU A 322 11.89 -6.69 11.86
CA LEU A 322 12.91 -7.66 12.27
C LEU A 322 13.53 -8.28 11.01
N SER A 323 14.68 -7.78 10.59
CA SER A 323 15.46 -8.44 9.53
C SER A 323 16.37 -9.51 10.14
N SER A 324 16.14 -10.77 9.79
CA SER A 324 17.05 -11.88 10.10
C SER A 324 17.93 -12.20 8.89
N SER A 325 19.23 -12.05 9.08
CA SER A 325 20.25 -12.77 8.30
C SER A 325 20.84 -13.84 9.21
N GLU A 326 21.38 -14.93 8.67
CA GLU A 326 21.49 -16.23 9.36
C GLU A 326 22.17 -16.23 10.75
N HIS A 327 22.96 -15.20 11.09
CA HIS A 327 23.58 -15.06 12.41
C HIS A 327 23.39 -13.67 13.07
N ILE A 328 22.56 -12.78 12.52
CA ILE A 328 22.29 -11.44 13.09
C ILE A 328 20.81 -11.07 12.93
N VAL A 329 20.15 -10.79 14.06
CA VAL A 329 18.88 -10.04 14.10
C VAL A 329 19.21 -8.55 14.05
N LYS A 330 18.76 -7.85 13.01
CA LYS A 330 18.76 -6.40 12.94
C LYS A 330 17.34 -5.87 13.06
N PHE A 331 17.10 -5.10 14.10
CA PHE A 331 15.96 -4.20 14.19
C PHE A 331 16.18 -3.06 13.18
N THR A 332 15.32 -2.97 12.18
CA THR A 332 15.26 -1.84 11.26
C THR A 332 14.06 -1.00 11.66
N PHE A 333 14.31 0.20 12.17
CA PHE A 333 13.27 1.16 12.51
C PHE A 333 12.98 2.05 11.30
N GLY A 334 12.05 1.60 10.46
CA GLY A 334 11.64 2.31 9.25
C GLY A 334 10.81 3.57 9.55
N ARG A 335 10.75 4.45 8.54
CA ARG A 335 10.30 5.85 8.66
C ARG A 335 8.83 6.07 9.08
N TYR A 336 7.97 5.06 9.05
CA TYR A 336 6.52 5.16 9.25
C TYR A 336 6.09 4.59 10.61
N GLN A 337 5.25 5.34 11.32
CA GLN A 337 4.60 4.98 12.57
C GLN A 337 3.08 5.08 12.42
N HIS A 338 2.36 4.23 13.13
CA HIS A 338 0.90 4.29 13.32
C HIS A 338 0.60 4.19 14.82
N GLN A 339 -0.46 4.86 15.29
CA GLN A 339 -0.95 4.81 16.67
C GLN A 339 0.09 5.01 17.79
N GLY A 340 1.18 5.74 17.50
CA GLY A 340 2.23 6.04 18.48
C GLY A 340 3.06 4.82 18.91
N TRP A 341 3.06 3.72 18.14
CA TRP A 341 3.83 2.51 18.46
C TRP A 341 5.35 2.77 18.50
N ALA A 342 6.09 2.02 19.31
CA ALA A 342 7.49 2.27 19.61
C ALA A 342 8.37 2.38 18.34
N TYR A 343 9.17 3.45 18.28
CA TYR A 343 10.02 3.82 17.16
C TYR A 343 11.33 4.41 17.68
N GLU A 344 12.47 3.79 17.34
CA GLU A 344 13.80 4.34 17.57
C GLU A 344 14.24 5.12 16.32
N CYS A 345 14.89 6.27 16.48
CA CYS A 345 15.23 7.09 15.31
C CYS A 345 16.42 6.51 14.51
N PRO A 346 16.24 6.15 13.22
CA PRO A 346 17.33 5.72 12.37
C PRO A 346 18.22 6.92 12.05
N LYS A 347 19.54 6.75 12.17
CA LYS A 347 20.53 7.82 11.98
C LYS A 347 20.72 8.13 10.49
N LEU A 348 19.73 8.82 9.92
CA LEU A 348 19.58 9.20 8.51
C LEU A 348 19.38 10.70 8.37
N ASP A 349 19.85 11.27 7.28
CA ASP A 349 19.62 12.68 6.95
C ASP A 349 18.11 12.98 6.86
N ARG A 350 17.69 14.09 7.49
CA ARG A 350 16.32 14.63 7.48
C ARG A 350 15.26 13.73 8.13
N CYS A 351 15.61 13.03 9.20
CA CYS A 351 14.63 12.68 10.24
C CYS A 351 14.27 13.92 11.08
N ALA A 352 13.03 14.00 11.56
CA ALA A 352 12.68 14.80 12.74
C ALA A 352 11.95 13.87 13.70
N CYS A 353 12.69 13.53 14.74
CA CYS A 353 12.43 12.50 15.74
C CYS A 353 13.03 13.01 17.06
N ILE A 354 12.64 12.43 18.18
CA ILE A 354 13.18 12.76 19.50
C ILE A 354 13.90 11.50 19.99
N GLU A 355 15.19 11.59 20.30
CA GLU A 355 15.86 10.60 21.15
C GLU A 355 15.47 10.96 22.61
N ASP A 356 15.00 9.98 23.41
CA ASP A 356 14.23 10.23 24.66
C ASP A 356 14.95 11.12 25.71
N ASP A 357 16.28 11.21 25.68
CA ASP A 357 17.11 12.03 26.59
C ASP A 357 17.39 13.47 26.09
N ASP A 358 17.18 13.79 24.81
CA ASP A 358 17.66 15.05 24.20
C ASP A 358 16.53 16.06 23.95
N THR A 359 15.83 16.45 25.03
CA THR A 359 14.78 17.48 25.00
C THR A 359 15.36 18.88 24.79
N ARG A 360 15.84 19.15 23.58
CA ARG A 360 16.25 20.51 23.18
C ARG A 360 15.01 21.36 22.99
N ASP A 361 14.98 22.47 23.71
CA ASP A 361 13.89 23.45 23.67
C ASP A 361 13.64 23.92 22.22
N PHE A 362 12.50 23.49 21.67
CA PHE A 362 12.09 23.77 20.29
C PHE A 362 11.54 25.20 20.19
N ASN A 363 12.39 26.19 20.48
CA ASN A 363 12.08 27.60 20.34
C ASN A 363 11.96 28.00 18.86
N ASN A 364 10.82 27.63 18.29
CA ASN A 364 10.40 27.89 16.92
C ASN A 364 9.78 29.29 16.73
N ASN A 365 9.84 30.15 17.76
CA ASN A 365 9.11 31.41 17.85
C ASN A 365 7.60 31.29 17.56
N GLY A 366 6.97 30.17 17.94
CA GLY A 366 5.54 29.91 17.71
C GLY A 366 4.62 31.01 18.26
N ASP A 367 4.98 31.61 19.40
CA ASP A 367 4.30 32.77 19.98
C ASP A 367 4.16 33.97 19.02
N ALA A 368 5.10 34.15 18.09
CA ALA A 368 5.07 35.22 17.10
C ALA A 368 3.99 35.01 16.03
N TRP A 369 3.49 33.78 15.84
CA TRP A 369 2.38 33.48 14.94
C TRP A 369 1.01 33.82 15.56
N PHE A 370 0.94 33.94 16.90
CA PHE A 370 -0.29 34.22 17.64
C PHE A 370 -0.40 35.66 18.18
N LYS A 371 0.66 36.47 18.05
CA LYS A 371 0.68 37.88 18.45
C LYS A 371 1.06 38.78 17.27
N PRO A 372 0.08 39.25 16.47
CA PRO A 372 0.32 40.28 15.46
C PRO A 372 0.51 41.65 16.13
N THR A 373 1.73 41.94 16.59
CA THR A 373 2.12 43.25 17.15
C THR A 373 2.92 44.09 16.17
N MET A 374 2.43 45.31 15.92
CA MET A 374 3.28 46.48 16.16
C MET A 374 3.29 46.79 17.66
#